data_AF-A0A1E3XKW5-F1
#
_entry.id   AF-A0A1E3XKW5-F1
#
_cell.length_a   1.000
_cell.length_b   1.000
_cell.length_c   1.000
_cell.angle_alpha   90.00
_cell.angle_beta   90.00
_cell.angle_gamma   90.00
#
_symmetry.space_group_name_H-M   'P 1'
#
loop_
_entity.id
_entity.type
_entity.pdbx_description
1 polymer ?
#
loop_
_entity_poly.entity_id
_entity_poly.type
_entity_poly.pdbx_seq_one_letter_code
_entity_poly.pdbx_strand_id
1 'polypeptide(L)' 'MTLTEKQDCAAEIADIINAFQASLDFMNNGDERSSAIMFNSALREAKNIKRKIAFLRNIAPEISEEKQLRERGEL' A
#
# COMPACT_ATOMS: atom_id res chain seq x y z
N MET A 1 -10.67 9.54 -0.52
CA MET A 1 -9.31 9.43 0.05
C MET A 1 -8.82 10.78 0.54
N THR A 2 -8.54 10.89 1.85
CA THR A 2 -8.07 12.09 2.55
C THR A 2 -6.59 12.39 2.26
N LEU A 3 -6.09 13.55 2.69
CA LEU A 3 -4.67 13.89 2.56
C LEU A 3 -3.79 12.95 3.40
N THR A 4 -4.20 12.64 4.63
CA THR A 4 -3.48 11.72 5.53
C THR A 4 -3.38 10.32 4.92
N GLU A 5 -4.48 9.78 4.38
CA GLU A 5 -4.45 8.47 3.70
C GLU A 5 -3.50 8.44 2.50
N LYS A 6 -3.36 9.56 1.77
CA LYS A 6 -2.38 9.69 0.68
C LYS A 6 -0.94 9.69 1.20
N GLN A 7 -0.69 10.38 2.31
CA GLN A 7 0.64 10.44 2.93
C GLN A 7 1.06 9.08 3.47
N ASP A 8 0.15 8.35 4.12
CA ASP A 8 0.39 7.01 4.63
C ASP A 8 0.71 6.03 3.48
N CYS A 9 -0.09 6.07 2.40
CA CYS A 9 0.23 5.27 1.20
C CYS A 9 1.57 5.67 0.57
N ALA A 10 1.94 6.96 0.57
CA ALA A 10 3.23 7.38 0.03
C ALA A 10 4.40 6.86 0.87
N ALA A 11 4.28 6.86 2.20
CA ALA A 11 5.28 6.31 3.10
C ALA A 11 5.46 4.79 2.88
N GLU A 12 4.35 4.04 2.83
CA GLU A 12 4.39 2.60 2.54
C GLU A 12 5.03 2.29 1.16
N ILE A 13 4.75 3.11 0.13
CA ILE A 13 5.41 2.97 -1.18
C ILE A 13 6.92 3.22 -1.08
N ALA A 14 7.35 4.21 -0.31
CA ALA A 14 8.77 4.50 -0.12
C ALA A 14 9.49 3.31 0.56
N ASP A 15 8.88 2.70 1.57
CA ASP A 15 9.44 1.51 2.24
C ASP A 15 9.57 0.32 1.28
N ILE A 16 8.58 0.11 0.41
CA ILE A 16 8.63 -0.93 -0.63
C ILE A 16 9.79 -0.68 -1.61
N ILE A 17 9.98 0.56 -2.05
CA ILE A 17 11.08 0.95 -2.95
C ILE A 17 12.42 0.69 -2.26
N ASN A 18 12.57 1.08 -0.99
CA ASN A 18 13.78 0.84 -0.21
C ASN A 18 14.08 -0.65 -0.06
N ALA A 19 13.07 -1.49 0.13
CA ALA A 19 13.22 -2.94 0.20
C ALA A 19 13.65 -3.56 -1.15
N PHE A 20 13.12 -3.08 -2.27
CA PHE A 20 13.61 -3.49 -3.59
C PHE A 20 15.06 -3.04 -3.84
N GLN A 21 15.43 -1.83 -3.40
CA GLN A 21 16.81 -1.36 -3.50
C GLN A 21 17.74 -2.26 -2.69
N ALA A 22 17.38 -2.60 -1.44
CA ALA A 22 18.16 -3.52 -0.62
C ALA A 22 18.30 -4.91 -1.28
N SER A 23 17.24 -5.42 -1.93
CA SER A 23 17.31 -6.66 -2.70
C SER A 23 18.34 -6.59 -3.84
N LEU A 24 18.39 -5.47 -4.58
CA LEU A 24 19.39 -5.26 -5.63
C LEU A 24 20.81 -5.19 -5.04
N ASP A 25 20.98 -4.52 -3.90
CA ASP A 25 22.28 -4.43 -3.22
C ASP A 25 22.77 -5.80 -2.76
N PHE A 26 21.89 -6.66 -2.22
CA PHE A 26 22.24 -8.05 -1.89
C PHE A 26 22.63 -8.85 -3.13
N MET A 27 21.91 -8.68 -4.25
CA MET A 27 22.22 -9.36 -5.50
C MET A 27 23.61 -8.96 -6.04
N ASN A 28 23.91 -7.66 -6.01
CA ASN A 28 25.21 -7.14 -6.46
C ASN A 28 26.39 -7.62 -5.59
N ASN A 29 26.12 -7.96 -4.33
CA ASN A 29 27.11 -8.53 -3.41
C ASN A 29 27.19 -10.06 -3.46
N GLY A 30 26.43 -10.71 -4.36
CA GLY A 30 26.41 -12.18 -4.50
C GLY A 30 25.58 -12.90 -3.42
N ASP A 31 24.80 -12.19 -2.60
CA ASP A 31 23.88 -12.78 -1.64
C ASP A 31 22.48 -12.96 -2.26
N GLU A 32 22.35 -13.98 -3.10
CA GLU A 32 21.10 -14.31 -3.79
C GLU A 32 19.96 -14.63 -2.81
N ARG A 33 20.26 -15.24 -1.66
CA ARG A 33 19.25 -15.64 -0.68
C ARG A 33 18.61 -14.42 -0.04
N SER A 34 19.41 -13.48 0.47
CA SER A 34 18.89 -12.25 1.07
C SER A 34 18.21 -11.38 0.03
N SER A 35 18.74 -11.33 -1.19
CA SER A 35 18.10 -10.64 -2.31
C SER A 35 16.69 -11.16 -2.58
N ALA A 36 16.52 -12.49 -2.69
CA ALA A 36 15.22 -13.10 -2.93
C ALA A 36 14.23 -12.89 -1.78
N ILE A 37 14.71 -12.90 -0.53
CA ILE A 37 13.87 -12.63 0.65
C ILE A 37 13.33 -11.20 0.59
N MET A 38 14.20 -10.22 0.38
CA MET A 38 13.80 -8.81 0.32
C MET A 38 12.87 -8.52 -0.86
N PHE A 39 13.17 -9.08 -2.03
CA PHE A 39 12.32 -8.95 -3.21
C PHE A 39 10.90 -9.48 -2.98
N ASN A 40 10.80 -10.70 -2.44
CA ASN A 40 9.50 -11.33 -2.21
C ASN A 40 8.68 -10.59 -1.14
N SER A 41 9.34 -10.08 -0.10
CA SER A 41 8.70 -9.23 0.91
C SER A 41 8.16 -7.94 0.28
N ALA A 42 9.00 -7.21 -0.46
CA ALA A 42 8.61 -5.98 -1.15
C ALA A 42 7.48 -6.21 -2.15
N LEU A 43 7.51 -7.31 -2.91
CA LEU A 43 6.46 -7.68 -3.86
C LEU A 43 5.12 -7.98 -3.17
N ARG A 44 5.15 -8.61 -1.99
CA ARG A 44 3.94 -8.86 -1.20
C ARG A 44 3.32 -7.54 -0.75
N GLU A 45 4.12 -6.64 -0.20
CA GLU A 45 3.64 -5.34 0.26
C GLU A 45 3.13 -4.46 -0.89
N ALA A 46 3.80 -4.49 -2.05
CA ALA A 46 3.33 -3.83 -3.27
C ALA A 46 1.92 -4.28 -3.70
N LYS A 47 1.61 -5.58 -3.54
CA LYS A 47 0.27 -6.11 -3.83
C LYS A 47 -0.76 -5.65 -2.79
N ASN A 48 -0.36 -5.58 -1.52
CA ASN A 48 -1.23 -5.12 -0.43
C ASN A 48 -1.61 -3.64 -0.64
N ILE A 49 -0.64 -2.77 -0.89
CA ILE A 49 -0.90 -1.35 -1.08
C ILE A 49 -1.75 -1.08 -2.33
N LYS A 50 -1.54 -1.84 -3.42
CA LYS A 50 -2.39 -1.74 -4.61
C LYS A 50 -3.87 -1.99 -4.27
N ARG A 51 -4.16 -3.01 -3.45
CA ARG A 51 -5.53 -3.33 -3.00
C ARG A 51 -6.08 -2.25 -2.08
N LYS A 52 -5.29 -1.77 -1.12
CA LYS A 52 -5.65 -0.69 -0.20
C LYS A 52 -6.03 0.58 -0.96
N ILE A 53 -5.21 1.01 -1.92
CA ILE A 53 -5.49 2.18 -2.77
C ILE A 53 -6.79 1.98 -3.57
N ALA A 54 -7.02 0.79 -4.13
CA ALA A 54 -8.26 0.50 -4.86
C ALA A 54 -9.50 0.59 -3.95
N PHE A 55 -9.41 0.07 -2.73
CA PHE A 55 -10.47 0.17 -1.74
C PHE A 55 -10.76 1.64 -1.35
N LEU A 56 -9.71 2.42 -1.02
CA LEU A 56 -9.83 3.83 -0.62
C LEU A 56 -10.37 4.75 -1.73
N ARG A 57 -10.17 4.36 -2.99
CA ARG A 57 -10.68 5.09 -4.15
C ARG A 57 -12.14 4.77 -4.46
N ASN A 58 -12.51 3.50 -4.39
CA ASN A 58 -13.78 3.03 -4.95
C ASN A 58 -14.85 2.78 -3.87
N ILE A 59 -14.48 2.16 -2.75
CA ILE A 59 -15.47 1.68 -1.75
C ILE A 59 -15.59 2.64 -0.56
N ALA A 60 -14.49 3.22 -0.11
CA ALA A 60 -14.50 4.12 1.05
C ALA A 60 -15.43 5.34 0.89
N PRO A 61 -15.55 5.99 -0.29
CA PRO A 61 -16.51 7.07 -0.49
C PRO A 61 -17.96 6.62 -0.34
N GLU A 62 -18.33 5.48 -0.93
CA GLU A 62 -19.68 4.93 -0.88
C GLU A 62 -20.12 4.64 0.58
N ILE A 63 -19.23 4.03 1.37
CA ILE A 63 -19.48 3.78 2.81
C ILE A 63 -19.67 5.10 3.58
N SER A 64 -18.88 6.13 3.25
CA SER A 64 -19.00 7.43 3.90
C SER A 64 -20.32 8.11 3.57
N GLU A 65 -20.76 8.02 2.31
CA GLU A 65 -22.02 8.58 1.85
C GLU A 65 -23.22 7.86 2.49
N GLU A 66 -23.22 6.52 2.49
CA GLU A 66 -24.29 5.73 3.14
C GLU A 66 -24.44 6.08 4.62
N LYS A 67 -23.33 6.22 5.35
CA LYS A 67 -23.36 6.63 6.76
C LYS A 67 -24.02 7.99 6.94
N GLN A 68 -23.67 8.97 6.12
CA GLN A 68 -24.27 10.31 6.19
C GLN A 68 -25.77 10.28 5.87
N LEU A 69 -26.19 9.50 4.87
CA LEU A 69 -27.60 9.32 4.52
C LEU A 69 -28.40 8.74 5.70
N ARG A 70 -27.86 7.71 6.38
CA ARG A 70 -28.47 7.12 7.59
C ARG A 70 -28.58 8.12 8.74
N GLU A 71 -27.55 8.93 8.98
CA GLU A 71 -27.56 9.99 10.01
C GLU A 71 -28.59 11.08 9.72
N ARG A 72 -28.89 11.34 8.44
CA ARG A 72 -29.93 12.29 8.01
C ARG A 72 -31.34 11.67 7.95
N GLY A 73 -31.49 10.36 8.18
CA GLY A 73 -32.77 9.66 8.05
C GLY A 73 -33.25 9.49 6.60
N GLU A 74 -32.32 9.57 5.64
CA GLU A 74 -32.58 9.43 4.19
C GLU A 74 -32.45 7.97 3.72
N LEU A 75 -32.15 7.05 4.65
CA LEU A 75 -32.02 5.59 4.49
C LEU A 75 -32.58 4.83 5.70
#